data_AF-A0A6L9ILR7-F1
#
_entry.id   AF-A0A6L9ILR7-F1
#
_cell.length_a   1.000
_cell.length_b   1.000
_cell.length_c   1.000
_cell.angle_alpha   90.00
_cell.angle_beta   90.00
_cell.angle_gamma   90.00
#
_symmetry.space_group_name_H-M   'P 1'
#
loop_
_entity.id
_entity.type
_entity.pdbx_description
1 polymer ?
#
loop_
_entity_poly.entity_id
_entity_poly.type
_entity_poly.pdbx_seq_one_letter_code
_entity_poly.pdbx_strand_id
1 'polypeptide(L)'
;TSLWATAMGADQRTTWQPVIETAVIYAGEAFQNDDLKPGLSWLSRQAEEKGASRAYLLDYARVLTSSAQTHLAAETTQQLTALIEHGLDALAEDDPALALLMMPNLFQPIIETLQRYSPYWQIEYQRRSATAIAADVRALVGFLADELTGINEGRFLTAVDMQRHYLMHQGICTAYYQQLIDLAVEVLRPLLDEDSAERATVALEAANAALESENPLVLAMADRQDEIVTFVIDHLQKNHADWVNNYPGGWDDATTDMYYWLGYLTDALTFNHPEYLAAHVGWLYDYGRQRSNTGDHIRVSLIALGHGVKNYLPDHARSILGVMQGALARLPQTAG
;
A
#
# COMPACT_ATOMS: atom_id res chain seq x y z
N THR A 1 16.53 7.97 -12.05
CA THR A 1 15.16 8.48 -11.79
C THR A 1 14.62 7.74 -10.60
N SER A 2 14.41 8.42 -9.47
CA SER A 2 13.96 7.78 -8.23
C SER A 2 12.58 7.12 -8.42
N LEU A 3 12.26 6.10 -7.62
CA LEU A 3 10.94 5.43 -7.59
C LEU A 3 9.77 6.44 -7.48
N TRP A 4 10.03 7.58 -6.86
CA TRP A 4 9.13 8.73 -6.73
C TRP A 4 8.78 9.43 -8.05
N ALA A 5 9.72 9.46 -8.98
CA ALA A 5 9.45 9.94 -10.31
C ALA A 5 8.29 9.08 -10.89
N THR A 6 8.37 7.76 -10.82
CA THR A 6 7.33 6.91 -11.41
C THR A 6 6.00 6.94 -10.65
N ALA A 7 6.02 7.25 -9.35
CA ALA A 7 4.84 7.27 -8.48
C ALA A 7 3.97 8.53 -8.63
N MET A 8 4.60 9.69 -8.76
CA MET A 8 3.90 10.92 -9.14
C MET A 8 3.69 10.88 -10.66
N GLY A 9 2.44 10.81 -11.11
CA GLY A 9 2.12 11.03 -12.53
C GLY A 9 2.84 12.26 -13.07
N ALA A 10 3.11 12.31 -14.37
CA ALA A 10 3.92 13.39 -14.97
C ALA A 10 3.47 14.80 -14.55
N ASP A 11 2.17 15.00 -14.30
CA ASP A 11 1.56 16.24 -13.79
C ASP A 11 1.88 16.56 -12.32
N GLN A 12 2.05 15.56 -11.45
CA GLN A 12 2.44 15.83 -10.06
C GLN A 12 3.94 16.11 -9.93
N ARG A 13 4.80 15.52 -10.79
CA ARG A 13 6.22 15.89 -10.82
C ARG A 13 6.43 17.35 -11.17
N THR A 14 5.78 17.86 -12.22
CA THR A 14 5.86 19.27 -12.60
C THR A 14 5.31 20.20 -11.53
N THR A 15 4.38 19.73 -10.70
CA THR A 15 3.79 20.50 -9.60
C THR A 15 4.70 20.54 -8.36
N TRP A 16 5.38 19.44 -8.02
CA TRP A 16 6.19 19.32 -6.81
C TRP A 16 7.66 19.66 -7.00
N GLN A 17 8.21 19.43 -8.20
CA GLN A 17 9.62 19.68 -8.48
C GLN A 17 10.04 21.14 -8.25
N PRO A 18 9.26 22.17 -8.63
CA PRO A 18 9.58 23.56 -8.30
C PRO A 18 9.55 23.84 -6.80
N VAL A 19 8.66 23.21 -6.04
CA VAL A 19 8.59 23.38 -4.57
C VAL A 19 9.76 22.71 -3.88
N ILE A 20 10.17 21.54 -4.36
CA ILE A 20 11.35 20.82 -3.86
C ILE A 20 12.64 21.57 -4.21
N GLU A 21 12.78 22.05 -5.45
CA GLU A 21 13.92 22.88 -5.87
C GLU A 21 13.96 24.18 -5.06
N THR A 22 12.80 24.82 -4.83
CA THR A 22 12.69 26.03 -4.00
C THR A 22 12.98 25.73 -2.53
N ALA A 23 12.59 24.57 -2.00
CA ALA A 23 12.92 24.14 -0.63
C ALA A 23 14.43 23.96 -0.45
N VAL A 24 15.09 23.35 -1.43
CA VAL A 24 16.55 23.16 -1.43
C VAL A 24 17.27 24.51 -1.57
N ILE A 25 16.75 25.42 -2.39
CA ILE A 25 17.28 26.79 -2.55
C ILE A 25 17.08 27.61 -1.26
N TYR A 26 15.89 27.60 -0.67
CA TYR A 26 15.61 28.31 0.60
C TYR A 26 16.38 27.72 1.76
N ALA A 27 16.58 26.40 1.81
CA ALA A 27 17.47 25.79 2.79
C ALA A 27 18.90 26.32 2.60
N GLY A 28 19.39 26.39 1.35
CA GLY A 28 20.70 26.97 1.01
C GLY A 28 20.84 28.47 1.33
N GLU A 29 19.77 29.26 1.19
CA GLU A 29 19.77 30.71 1.50
C GLU A 29 19.58 31.00 2.99
N ALA A 30 18.78 30.21 3.70
CA ALA A 30 18.65 30.27 5.16
C ALA A 30 19.97 29.91 5.86
N PHE A 31 20.78 29.03 5.25
CA PHE A 31 22.15 28.72 5.67
C PHE A 31 23.10 29.93 5.67
N GLN A 32 22.82 30.96 4.87
CA GLN A 32 23.65 32.17 4.87
C GLN A 32 23.28 33.17 5.99
N ASN A 33 22.12 32.97 6.64
CA ASN A 33 21.52 33.97 7.53
C ASN A 33 21.26 33.48 8.96
N ASP A 34 21.69 32.28 9.36
CA ASP A 34 21.51 31.70 10.71
C ASP A 34 20.05 31.68 11.23
N ASP A 35 19.05 31.82 10.36
CA ASP A 35 17.63 31.81 10.73
C ASP A 35 16.84 30.82 9.86
N LEU A 36 16.58 29.65 10.44
CA LEU A 36 16.02 28.46 9.78
C LEU A 36 14.51 28.35 9.93
N LYS A 37 13.93 29.08 10.87
CA LYS A 37 12.48 29.10 11.12
C LYS A 37 11.68 29.49 9.87
N PRO A 38 12.09 30.47 9.04
CA PRO A 38 11.35 30.84 7.84
C PRO A 38 11.30 29.74 6.79
N GLY A 39 12.40 29.00 6.58
CA GLY A 39 12.49 27.93 5.59
C GLY A 39 11.66 26.70 5.95
N LEU A 40 11.75 26.24 7.20
CA LEU A 40 10.92 25.14 7.71
C LEU A 40 9.43 25.53 7.77
N SER A 41 9.12 26.78 8.13
CA SER A 41 7.73 27.30 8.10
C SER A 41 7.19 27.45 6.67
N TRP A 42 8.05 27.70 5.68
CA TRP A 42 7.66 27.73 4.27
C TRP A 42 7.42 26.31 3.74
N LEU A 43 8.31 25.36 4.05
CA LEU A 43 8.13 23.95 3.73
C LEU A 43 6.85 23.37 4.36
N SER A 44 6.58 23.68 5.64
CA SER A 44 5.33 23.30 6.31
C SER A 44 4.11 23.89 5.61
N ARG A 45 4.13 25.19 5.27
CA ARG A 45 3.04 25.83 4.51
C ARG A 45 2.84 25.21 3.13
N GLN A 46 3.91 24.88 2.41
CA GLN A 46 3.80 24.20 1.12
C GLN A 46 3.28 22.76 1.26
N ALA A 47 3.64 22.07 2.35
CA ALA A 47 3.05 20.78 2.71
C ALA A 47 1.54 20.90 2.89
N GLU A 48 1.14 21.87 3.72
CA GLU A 48 -0.24 22.14 4.08
C GLU A 48 -1.08 22.56 2.87
N GLU A 49 -0.55 23.47 2.04
CA GLU A 49 -1.18 23.95 0.80
C GLU A 49 -1.38 22.83 -0.24
N LYS A 50 -0.51 21.81 -0.21
CA LYS A 50 -0.52 20.74 -1.20
C LYS A 50 -0.92 19.36 -0.66
N GLY A 51 -1.33 19.28 0.60
CA GLY A 51 -1.82 18.05 1.22
C GLY A 51 -0.75 16.99 1.51
N ALA A 52 0.53 17.35 1.60
CA ALA A 52 1.59 16.40 1.98
C ALA A 52 1.77 16.34 3.49
N SER A 53 2.04 15.14 4.03
CA SER A 53 2.36 14.99 5.45
C SER A 53 3.67 15.70 5.80
N ARG A 54 3.72 16.32 6.98
CA ARG A 54 4.93 17.00 7.48
C ARG A 54 6.05 15.99 7.76
N ALA A 55 5.72 14.85 8.38
CA ALA A 55 6.64 13.73 8.58
C ALA A 55 7.14 13.16 7.24
N TYR A 56 6.26 13.06 6.26
CA TYR A 56 6.59 12.60 4.92
C TYR A 56 7.59 13.53 4.20
N LEU A 57 7.43 14.85 4.30
CA LEU A 57 8.39 15.80 3.73
C LEU A 57 9.76 15.76 4.40
N LEU A 58 9.82 15.46 5.69
CA LEU A 58 11.08 15.38 6.44
C LEU A 58 11.82 14.07 6.14
N ASP A 59 11.11 12.94 5.98
CA ASP A 59 11.73 11.70 5.45
C ASP A 59 12.16 11.87 3.99
N TYR A 60 11.38 12.58 3.18
CA TYR A 60 11.76 12.91 1.81
C TYR A 60 13.01 13.81 1.77
N ALA A 61 13.11 14.78 2.69
CA ALA A 61 14.32 15.58 2.85
C ALA A 61 15.53 14.72 3.26
N ARG A 62 15.37 13.71 4.12
CA ARG A 62 16.44 12.73 4.42
C ARG A 62 16.87 11.95 3.17
N VAL A 63 15.92 11.46 2.38
CA VAL A 63 16.20 10.72 1.13
C VAL A 63 16.88 11.62 0.08
N LEU A 64 16.43 12.86 -0.06
CA LEU A 64 17.07 13.85 -0.92
C LEU A 64 18.49 14.16 -0.45
N THR A 65 18.72 14.28 0.85
CA THR A 65 20.06 14.55 1.41
C THR A 65 21.01 13.38 1.16
N SER A 66 20.54 12.14 1.31
CA SER A 66 21.31 10.94 0.96
C SER A 66 21.58 10.85 -0.55
N SER A 67 20.64 11.28 -1.40
CA SER A 67 20.86 11.35 -2.85
C SER A 67 21.75 12.53 -3.26
N ALA A 68 21.78 13.60 -2.46
CA ALA A 68 22.60 14.77 -2.68
C ALA A 68 24.06 14.54 -2.26
N GLN A 69 24.35 13.53 -1.43
CA GLN A 69 25.72 13.10 -1.09
C GLN A 69 26.59 12.81 -2.33
N THR A 70 25.98 12.44 -3.47
CA THR A 70 26.71 12.20 -4.71
C THR A 70 26.98 13.47 -5.53
N HIS A 71 26.39 14.61 -5.16
CA HIS A 71 26.40 15.85 -5.96
C HIS A 71 26.76 17.12 -5.17
N LEU A 72 26.67 17.10 -3.85
CA LEU A 72 27.03 18.22 -2.97
C LEU A 72 28.39 17.98 -2.31
N ALA A 73 29.02 19.07 -1.86
CA ALA A 73 30.18 18.97 -0.99
C ALA A 73 29.80 18.22 0.31
N ALA A 74 30.75 17.46 0.85
CA ALA A 74 30.55 16.67 2.06
C ALA A 74 30.09 17.54 3.25
N GLU A 75 30.64 18.74 3.36
CA GLU A 75 30.29 19.73 4.39
C GLU A 75 28.84 20.20 4.27
N THR A 76 28.39 20.57 3.06
CA THR A 76 27.00 20.97 2.78
C THR A 76 26.02 19.83 3.07
N THR A 77 26.42 18.60 2.76
CA THR A 77 25.60 17.42 3.06
C THR A 77 25.48 17.20 4.57
N GLN A 78 26.60 17.26 5.30
CA GLN A 78 26.62 17.09 6.75
C GLN A 78 25.77 18.15 7.45
N GLN A 79 25.85 19.39 6.97
CA GLN A 79 25.05 20.52 7.44
C GLN A 79 23.56 20.32 7.17
N LEU A 80 23.15 19.91 5.96
CA LEU A 80 21.77 19.57 5.63
C LEU A 80 21.22 18.42 6.47
N THR A 81 22.01 17.36 6.67
CA THR A 81 21.62 16.23 7.54
C THR A 81 21.39 16.69 8.96
N ALA A 82 22.34 17.43 9.56
CA ALA A 82 22.22 17.95 10.92
C ALA A 82 21.00 18.88 11.08
N LEU A 83 20.68 19.65 10.04
CA LEU A 83 19.52 20.52 10.00
C LEU A 83 18.20 19.75 10.05
N ILE A 84 18.10 18.71 9.21
CA ILE A 84 16.93 17.85 9.13
C ILE A 84 16.79 17.10 10.45
N GLU A 85 17.88 16.58 11.01
CA GLU A 85 17.89 15.93 12.33
C GLU A 85 17.44 16.90 13.44
N HIS A 86 17.95 18.13 13.48
CA HIS A 86 17.52 19.11 14.47
C HIS A 86 16.05 19.52 14.33
N GLY A 87 15.55 19.69 13.10
CA GLY A 87 14.13 19.98 12.85
C GLY A 87 13.23 18.82 13.26
N LEU A 88 13.71 17.58 13.13
CA LEU A 88 13.03 16.37 13.56
C LEU A 88 13.04 16.23 15.09
N ASP A 89 14.16 16.52 15.73
CA ASP A 89 14.29 16.49 17.19
C ASP A 89 13.39 17.54 17.84
N ALA A 90 13.36 18.77 17.31
CA ALA A 90 12.47 19.83 17.79
C ALA A 90 10.99 19.49 17.63
N LEU A 91 10.64 18.76 16.57
CA LEU A 91 9.28 18.25 16.37
C LEU A 91 8.93 17.10 17.32
N ALA A 92 9.90 16.25 17.62
CA ALA A 92 9.77 15.12 18.54
C ALA A 92 9.70 15.55 20.01
N GLU A 93 10.35 16.67 20.39
CA GLU A 93 10.32 17.21 21.75
C GLU A 93 8.94 17.73 22.16
N ASP A 94 8.16 18.25 21.20
CA ASP A 94 6.82 18.81 21.44
C ASP A 94 5.69 17.78 21.27
N ASP A 95 5.97 16.61 20.66
CA ASP A 95 4.97 15.55 20.44
C ASP A 95 5.62 14.14 20.47
N PRO A 96 5.47 13.38 21.58
CA PRO A 96 6.00 12.02 21.72
C PRO A 96 5.48 11.02 20.67
N ALA A 97 4.29 11.23 20.12
CA ALA A 97 3.76 10.39 19.04
C ALA A 97 4.56 10.63 17.76
N LEU A 98 4.94 11.88 17.47
CA LEU A 98 5.79 12.24 16.34
C LEU A 98 7.22 11.69 16.51
N ALA A 99 7.76 11.67 17.73
CA ALA A 99 9.06 11.07 18.05
C ALA A 99 9.13 9.56 17.73
N LEU A 100 8.03 8.83 17.97
CA LEU A 100 7.90 7.41 17.66
C LEU A 100 7.87 7.14 16.16
N LEU A 101 7.19 8.01 15.40
CA LEU A 101 7.02 7.90 13.95
C LEU A 101 8.32 8.25 13.19
N MET A 102 9.24 8.93 13.88
CA MET A 102 10.60 9.21 13.42
C MET A 102 11.62 8.10 13.76
N MET A 103 11.22 7.07 14.52
CA MET A 103 12.13 5.97 14.87
C MET A 103 12.52 5.20 13.60
N PRO A 104 13.83 5.07 13.29
CA PRO A 104 14.31 4.39 12.08
C PRO A 104 13.80 2.96 11.91
N ASN A 105 13.41 2.32 13.02
CA ASN A 105 13.03 0.92 13.08
C ASN A 105 11.52 0.70 13.30
N LEU A 106 10.68 1.74 13.39
CA LEU A 106 9.23 1.56 13.62
C LEU A 106 8.58 0.74 12.51
N PHE A 107 9.02 0.97 11.28
CA PHE A 107 8.47 0.33 10.08
C PHE A 107 8.95 -1.11 9.93
N GLN A 108 10.10 -1.47 10.50
CA GLN A 108 10.74 -2.75 10.28
C GLN A 108 9.88 -3.92 10.81
N PRO A 109 9.29 -3.87 12.02
CA PRO A 109 8.35 -4.88 12.47
C PRO A 109 7.11 -5.01 11.57
N ILE A 110 6.54 -3.92 11.05
CA ILE A 110 5.41 -3.98 10.11
C ILE A 110 5.83 -4.69 8.82
N ILE A 111 6.97 -4.31 8.26
CA ILE A 111 7.52 -4.89 7.02
C ILE A 111 7.81 -6.39 7.22
N GLU A 112 8.52 -6.76 8.29
CA GLU A 112 8.88 -8.15 8.60
C GLU A 112 7.64 -9.01 8.85
N THR A 113 6.65 -8.45 9.54
CA THR A 113 5.38 -9.11 9.81
C THR A 113 4.60 -9.34 8.52
N LEU A 114 4.43 -8.32 7.69
CA LEU A 114 3.79 -8.44 6.38
C LEU A 114 4.52 -9.43 5.47
N GLN A 115 5.86 -9.39 5.47
CA GLN A 115 6.70 -10.33 4.72
C GLN A 115 6.53 -11.77 5.21
N ARG A 116 6.35 -11.99 6.51
CA ARG A 116 6.14 -13.32 7.08
C ARG A 116 4.75 -13.87 6.79
N TYR A 117 3.72 -13.03 6.90
CA TYR A 117 2.32 -13.45 6.74
C TYR A 117 1.88 -13.58 5.29
N SER A 118 2.57 -12.95 4.34
CA SER A 118 2.18 -13.01 2.95
C SER A 118 3.39 -13.11 2.02
N PRO A 119 3.87 -14.34 1.76
CA PRO A 119 4.80 -14.61 0.66
C PRO A 119 4.28 -14.06 -0.68
N TYR A 120 2.95 -14.03 -0.85
CA TYR A 120 2.27 -13.44 -2.00
C TYR A 120 2.68 -11.98 -2.22
N TRP A 121 2.62 -11.13 -1.19
CA TRP A 121 3.01 -9.72 -1.35
C TRP A 121 4.51 -9.59 -1.63
N GLN A 122 5.37 -10.42 -1.06
CA GLN A 122 6.79 -10.38 -1.43
C GLN A 122 7.00 -10.61 -2.92
N ILE A 123 6.27 -11.56 -3.51
CA ILE A 123 6.32 -11.88 -4.93
C ILE A 123 5.81 -10.70 -5.77
N GLU A 124 4.68 -10.11 -5.39
CA GLU A 124 4.12 -8.93 -6.05
C GLU A 124 5.09 -7.74 -5.97
N TYR A 125 5.73 -7.52 -4.81
CA TYR A 125 6.67 -6.42 -4.59
C TYR A 125 8.07 -6.68 -5.17
N GLN A 126 8.48 -7.91 -5.45
CA GLN A 126 9.70 -8.17 -6.24
C GLN A 126 9.62 -7.49 -7.62
N ARG A 127 8.41 -7.31 -8.17
CA ARG A 127 8.15 -6.51 -9.38
C ARG A 127 8.43 -5.01 -9.18
N ARG A 128 8.20 -4.51 -7.97
CA ARG A 128 8.22 -3.08 -7.62
C ARG A 128 9.44 -2.64 -6.81
N SER A 129 10.29 -3.58 -6.39
CA SER A 129 11.39 -3.51 -5.42
C SER A 129 10.97 -3.56 -3.95
N ALA A 130 11.83 -4.16 -3.10
CA ALA A 130 11.60 -4.29 -1.66
C ALA A 130 11.42 -2.93 -0.94
N THR A 131 11.90 -1.83 -1.53
CA THR A 131 11.73 -0.49 -0.97
C THR A 131 10.31 0.05 -1.13
N ALA A 132 9.48 -0.54 -1.99
CA ALA A 132 8.10 -0.07 -2.19
C ALA A 132 7.20 -0.40 -1.00
N ILE A 133 7.34 -1.58 -0.35
CA ILE A 133 6.61 -1.89 0.90
C ILE A 133 6.97 -0.86 1.97
N ALA A 134 8.28 -0.57 2.11
CA ALA A 134 8.73 0.42 3.08
C ALA A 134 8.14 1.81 2.78
N ALA A 135 8.00 2.20 1.51
CA ALA A 135 7.37 3.46 1.13
C ALA A 135 5.87 3.48 1.48
N ASP A 136 5.15 2.39 1.24
CA ASP A 136 3.71 2.28 1.53
C ASP A 136 3.45 2.34 3.05
N VAL A 137 4.26 1.63 3.85
CA VAL A 137 4.23 1.68 5.32
C VAL A 137 4.53 3.10 5.81
N ARG A 138 5.59 3.73 5.30
CA ARG A 138 5.96 5.10 5.70
C ARG A 138 4.89 6.13 5.36
N ALA A 139 4.25 5.99 4.20
CA ALA A 139 3.15 6.88 3.82
C ALA A 139 1.99 6.75 4.82
N LEU A 140 1.51 5.54 5.08
CA LEU A 140 0.43 5.28 6.04
C LEU A 140 0.76 5.87 7.43
N VAL A 141 1.93 5.54 7.95
CA VAL A 141 2.36 5.92 9.29
C VAL A 141 2.64 7.42 9.39
N GLY A 142 3.16 8.05 8.32
CA GLY A 142 3.36 9.50 8.24
C GLY A 142 2.05 10.29 8.23
N PHE A 143 1.03 9.84 7.49
CA PHE A 143 -0.28 10.50 7.55
C PHE A 143 -1.01 10.26 8.87
N LEU A 144 -0.82 9.10 9.50
CA LEU A 144 -1.31 8.85 10.85
C LEU A 144 -0.67 9.80 11.87
N ALA A 145 0.63 10.10 11.75
CA ALA A 145 1.32 11.10 12.58
C ALA A 145 0.63 12.46 12.54
N ASP A 146 0.35 12.92 11.33
CA ASP A 146 -0.29 14.20 11.07
C ASP A 146 -1.71 14.26 11.69
N GLU A 147 -2.43 13.14 11.72
CA GLU A 147 -3.73 13.02 12.40
C GLU A 147 -3.58 13.07 13.93
N LEU A 148 -2.61 12.34 14.50
CA LEU A 148 -2.38 12.28 15.94
C LEU A 148 -1.88 13.61 16.53
N THR A 149 -1.18 14.41 15.73
CA THR A 149 -0.72 15.75 16.13
C THR A 149 -1.82 16.82 16.03
N GLY A 150 -2.97 16.52 15.40
CA GLY A 150 -4.04 17.48 15.14
C GLY A 150 -3.69 18.57 14.11
N ILE A 151 -2.52 18.46 13.46
CA ILE A 151 -2.06 19.44 12.45
C ILE A 151 -2.94 19.36 11.19
N ASN A 152 -3.58 18.22 10.94
CA ASN A 152 -4.31 17.95 9.71
C ASN A 152 -5.55 17.05 9.93
N GLU A 153 -6.36 17.36 10.94
CA GLU A 153 -7.58 16.58 11.26
C GLU A 153 -8.42 16.26 10.00
N GLY A 154 -8.72 14.97 9.80
CA GLY A 154 -9.52 14.47 8.69
C GLY A 154 -8.78 14.29 7.36
N ARG A 155 -7.51 14.69 7.24
CA ARG A 155 -6.71 14.43 6.02
C ARG A 155 -6.24 13.00 5.93
N PHE A 156 -6.12 12.28 7.06
CA PHE A 156 -5.68 10.89 7.06
C PHE A 156 -6.55 10.01 6.17
N LEU A 157 -7.88 10.12 6.27
CA LEU A 157 -8.81 9.33 5.45
C LEU A 157 -8.70 9.67 3.96
N THR A 158 -8.48 10.95 3.64
CA THR A 158 -8.25 11.38 2.24
C THR A 158 -6.95 10.79 1.70
N ALA A 159 -5.88 10.80 2.50
CA ALA A 159 -4.60 10.23 2.12
C ALA A 159 -4.68 8.70 1.93
N VAL A 160 -5.43 8.01 2.78
CA VAL A 160 -5.73 6.58 2.66
C VAL A 160 -6.45 6.28 1.33
N ASP A 161 -7.47 7.05 0.97
CA ASP A 161 -8.16 6.90 -0.31
C ASP A 161 -7.25 7.16 -1.52
N MET A 162 -6.45 8.23 -1.47
CA MET A 162 -5.46 8.51 -2.51
C MET A 162 -4.43 7.39 -2.65
N GLN A 163 -3.96 6.84 -1.53
CA GLN A 163 -3.02 5.74 -1.51
C GLN A 163 -3.64 4.46 -2.07
N ARG A 164 -4.92 4.18 -1.78
CA ARG A 164 -5.68 3.07 -2.42
C ARG A 164 -5.64 3.19 -3.94
N HIS A 165 -6.01 4.34 -4.48
CA HIS A 165 -5.98 4.58 -5.93
C HIS A 165 -4.58 4.42 -6.52
N TYR A 166 -3.56 4.96 -5.85
CA TYR A 166 -2.17 4.78 -6.25
C TYR A 166 -1.77 3.29 -6.30
N LEU A 167 -2.07 2.52 -5.25
CA LEU A 167 -1.77 1.09 -5.18
C LEU A 167 -2.49 0.30 -6.29
N MET A 168 -3.75 0.61 -6.56
CA MET A 168 -4.50 -0.03 -7.64
C MET A 168 -3.90 0.24 -9.02
N HIS A 169 -3.44 1.47 -9.29
CA HIS A 169 -2.69 1.77 -10.52
C HIS A 169 -1.39 0.97 -10.62
N GLN A 170 -0.84 0.56 -9.49
CA GLN A 170 0.32 -0.31 -9.41
C GLN A 170 -0.06 -1.79 -9.47
N GLY A 171 -1.33 -2.15 -9.61
CA GLY A 171 -1.80 -3.53 -9.65
C GLY A 171 -1.86 -4.20 -8.28
N ILE A 172 -1.98 -3.42 -7.20
CA ILE A 172 -2.18 -3.91 -5.84
C ILE A 172 -3.61 -3.62 -5.41
N CYS A 173 -4.32 -4.62 -4.90
CA CYS A 173 -5.71 -4.47 -4.52
C CYS A 173 -5.90 -3.82 -3.14
N THR A 174 -7.09 -3.30 -2.87
CA THR A 174 -7.46 -2.67 -1.59
C THR A 174 -7.23 -3.60 -0.39
N ALA A 175 -7.43 -4.91 -0.55
CA ALA A 175 -7.22 -5.90 0.52
C ALA A 175 -5.78 -5.89 1.07
N TYR A 176 -4.78 -5.59 0.24
CA TYR A 176 -3.40 -5.36 0.71
C TYR A 176 -3.35 -4.23 1.74
N TYR A 177 -4.00 -3.12 1.42
CA TYR A 177 -3.89 -1.92 2.21
C TYR A 177 -4.67 -2.03 3.52
N GLN A 178 -5.81 -2.73 3.49
CA GLN A 178 -6.53 -3.12 4.71
C GLN A 178 -5.66 -4.00 5.61
N GLN A 179 -5.00 -5.02 5.04
CA GLN A 179 -4.06 -5.86 5.80
C GLN A 179 -2.89 -5.02 6.37
N LEU A 180 -2.37 -4.06 5.62
CA LEU A 180 -1.32 -3.17 6.12
C LEU A 180 -1.80 -2.31 7.30
N ILE A 181 -3.04 -1.80 7.24
CA ILE A 181 -3.68 -1.04 8.32
C ILE A 181 -3.87 -1.92 9.57
N ASP A 182 -4.40 -3.13 9.42
CA ASP A 182 -4.61 -4.07 10.52
C ASP A 182 -3.28 -4.42 11.22
N LEU A 183 -2.23 -4.68 10.43
CA LEU A 183 -0.88 -4.90 10.96
C LEU A 183 -0.31 -3.67 11.64
N ALA A 184 -0.59 -2.46 11.14
CA ALA A 184 -0.17 -1.23 11.80
C ALA A 184 -0.85 -1.08 13.17
N VAL A 185 -2.13 -1.44 13.32
CA VAL A 185 -2.80 -1.45 14.64
C VAL A 185 -2.08 -2.39 15.61
N GLU A 186 -1.80 -3.63 15.19
CA GLU A 186 -1.12 -4.64 16.01
C GLU A 186 0.27 -4.18 16.45
N VAL A 187 1.06 -3.64 15.52
CA VAL A 187 2.46 -3.27 15.75
C VAL A 187 2.59 -1.96 16.53
N LEU A 188 1.76 -0.96 16.25
CA LEU A 188 1.89 0.36 16.88
C LEU A 188 1.38 0.38 18.32
N ARG A 189 0.36 -0.41 18.64
CA ARG A 189 -0.24 -0.44 19.99
C ARG A 189 0.77 -0.64 21.13
N PRO A 190 1.69 -1.63 21.10
CA PRO A 190 2.68 -1.81 22.16
C PRO A 190 3.83 -0.79 22.15
N LEU A 191 3.92 0.07 21.12
CA LEU A 191 5.00 1.04 20.95
C LEU A 191 4.61 2.46 21.37
N LEU A 192 3.31 2.75 21.41
CA LEU A 192 2.74 4.04 21.81
C LEU A 192 2.33 4.04 23.29
N ASP A 193 2.21 5.21 23.90
CA ASP A 193 1.51 5.35 25.18
C ASP A 193 0.02 5.06 25.03
N GLU A 194 -0.70 4.84 26.14
CA GLU A 194 -2.09 4.38 26.12
C GLU A 194 -3.03 5.32 25.35
N ASP A 195 -2.90 6.64 25.52
CA ASP A 195 -3.74 7.64 24.83
C ASP A 195 -3.44 7.66 23.33
N SER A 196 -2.15 7.73 22.96
CA SER A 196 -1.72 7.69 21.56
C SER A 196 -2.11 6.39 20.86
N ALA A 197 -2.03 5.24 21.56
CA ALA A 197 -2.40 3.93 21.03
C ALA A 197 -3.91 3.82 20.77
N GLU A 198 -4.74 4.35 21.66
CA GLU A 198 -6.20 4.39 21.49
C GLU A 198 -6.56 5.28 20.29
N ARG A 199 -6.01 6.51 20.22
CA ARG A 199 -6.24 7.43 19.11
C ARG A 199 -5.77 6.86 17.77
N ALA A 200 -4.61 6.22 17.75
CA ALA A 200 -4.10 5.55 16.54
C ALA A 200 -5.00 4.40 16.09
N THR A 201 -5.48 3.59 17.04
CA THR A 201 -6.42 2.50 16.76
C THR A 201 -7.70 3.07 16.12
N VAL A 202 -8.31 4.09 16.73
CA VAL A 202 -9.55 4.70 16.21
C VAL A 202 -9.34 5.26 14.79
N ALA A 203 -8.24 5.96 14.55
CA ALA A 203 -7.94 6.50 13.22
C ALA A 203 -7.74 5.40 12.17
N LEU A 204 -7.00 4.35 12.50
CA LEU A 204 -6.75 3.20 11.61
C LEU A 204 -8.01 2.38 11.34
N GLU A 205 -8.86 2.16 12.35
CA GLU A 205 -10.17 1.51 12.17
C GLU A 205 -11.08 2.35 11.25
N ALA A 206 -11.10 3.68 11.42
CA ALA A 206 -11.83 4.58 10.53
C ALA A 206 -11.27 4.55 9.09
N ALA A 207 -9.95 4.45 8.94
CA ALA A 207 -9.32 4.27 7.63
C ALA A 207 -9.71 2.95 6.98
N ASN A 208 -9.76 1.84 7.73
CA ASN A 208 -10.18 0.55 7.20
C ASN A 208 -11.66 0.59 6.76
N ALA A 209 -12.52 1.18 7.57
CA ALA A 209 -13.93 1.40 7.22
C ALA A 209 -14.10 2.29 5.97
N ALA A 210 -13.25 3.31 5.78
CA ALA A 210 -13.28 4.16 4.59
C ALA A 210 -12.84 3.43 3.30
N LEU A 211 -12.13 2.31 3.42
CA LEU A 211 -11.74 1.47 2.29
C LEU A 211 -12.86 0.52 1.85
N GLU A 212 -13.90 0.33 2.67
CA GLU A 212 -15.04 -0.52 2.35
C GLU A 212 -15.81 0.00 1.12
N SER A 213 -16.47 -0.92 0.42
CA SER A 213 -17.23 -0.61 -0.78
C SER A 213 -18.70 -0.47 -0.47
N GLU A 214 -19.33 0.59 -0.97
CA GLU A 214 -20.80 0.75 -0.94
C GLU A 214 -21.49 -0.04 -2.07
N ASN A 215 -20.72 -0.70 -2.96
CA ASN A 215 -21.29 -1.44 -4.08
C ASN A 215 -22.10 -2.66 -3.57
N PRO A 216 -23.41 -2.77 -3.87
CA PRO A 216 -24.24 -3.88 -3.39
C PRO A 216 -23.73 -5.28 -3.79
N LEU A 217 -23.06 -5.40 -4.93
CA LEU A 217 -22.46 -6.66 -5.37
C LEU A 217 -21.26 -7.05 -4.50
N VAL A 218 -20.47 -6.07 -4.07
CA VAL A 218 -19.31 -6.28 -3.20
C VAL A 218 -19.78 -6.62 -1.80
N LEU A 219 -20.78 -5.90 -1.26
CA LEU A 219 -21.36 -6.20 0.05
C LEU A 219 -21.93 -7.63 0.09
N ALA A 220 -22.73 -8.02 -0.91
CA ALA A 220 -23.25 -9.38 -1.02
C ALA A 220 -22.12 -10.42 -1.11
N MET A 221 -21.01 -10.10 -1.80
CA MET A 221 -19.86 -10.98 -1.91
C MET A 221 -19.07 -11.09 -0.60
N ALA A 222 -18.89 -9.98 0.12
CA ALA A 222 -18.24 -9.96 1.43
C ALA A 222 -19.00 -10.83 2.43
N ASP A 223 -20.33 -10.74 2.46
CA ASP A 223 -21.21 -11.56 3.30
C ASP A 223 -21.09 -13.08 3.06
N ARG A 224 -20.53 -13.49 1.91
CA ARG A 224 -20.38 -14.90 1.49
C ARG A 224 -18.93 -15.28 1.18
N GLN A 225 -17.97 -14.44 1.55
CA GLN A 225 -16.59 -14.57 1.13
C GLN A 225 -15.99 -15.91 1.59
N ASP A 226 -16.20 -16.27 2.84
CA ASP A 226 -15.68 -17.50 3.44
C ASP A 226 -16.28 -18.75 2.81
N GLU A 227 -17.59 -18.79 2.54
CA GLU A 227 -18.22 -19.93 1.88
C GLU A 227 -17.75 -20.08 0.42
N ILE A 228 -17.54 -18.96 -0.27
CA ILE A 228 -16.99 -18.95 -1.64
C ILE A 228 -15.55 -19.48 -1.62
N VAL A 229 -14.69 -18.98 -0.75
CA VAL A 229 -13.28 -19.43 -0.63
C VAL A 229 -13.24 -20.91 -0.25
N THR A 230 -14.00 -21.33 0.76
CA THR A 230 -14.09 -22.73 1.19
C THR A 230 -14.51 -23.64 0.04
N PHE A 231 -15.50 -23.24 -0.75
CA PHE A 231 -15.92 -24.00 -1.93
C PHE A 231 -14.81 -24.17 -2.97
N VAL A 232 -14.02 -23.13 -3.22
CA VAL A 232 -12.89 -23.21 -4.15
C VAL A 232 -11.81 -24.15 -3.59
N ILE A 233 -11.47 -24.03 -2.32
CA ILE A 233 -10.47 -24.87 -1.67
C ILE A 233 -10.90 -26.34 -1.65
N ASP A 234 -12.14 -26.65 -1.29
CA ASP A 234 -12.69 -28.01 -1.35
C ASP A 234 -12.65 -28.58 -2.78
N HIS A 235 -12.94 -27.75 -3.79
CA HIS A 235 -12.85 -28.15 -5.18
C HIS A 235 -11.40 -28.51 -5.58
N LEU A 236 -10.43 -27.68 -5.18
CA LEU A 236 -9.02 -27.92 -5.43
C LEU A 236 -8.51 -29.15 -4.66
N GLN A 237 -8.90 -29.33 -3.40
CA GLN A 237 -8.55 -30.51 -2.60
C GLN A 237 -9.05 -31.80 -3.24
N LYS A 238 -10.28 -31.79 -3.77
CA LYS A 238 -10.88 -32.99 -4.36
C LYS A 238 -10.26 -33.37 -5.71
N ASN A 239 -9.93 -32.40 -6.54
CA ASN A 239 -9.59 -32.64 -7.96
C ASN A 239 -8.13 -32.37 -8.30
N HIS A 240 -7.42 -31.61 -7.46
CA HIS A 240 -6.11 -31.01 -7.75
C HIS A 240 -5.21 -30.92 -6.52
N ALA A 241 -5.32 -31.87 -5.58
CA ALA A 241 -4.55 -31.85 -4.34
C ALA A 241 -3.03 -31.83 -4.57
N ASP A 242 -2.56 -32.46 -5.63
CA ASP A 242 -1.16 -32.49 -6.03
C ASP A 242 -0.62 -31.09 -6.35
N TRP A 243 -1.45 -30.17 -6.85
CA TRP A 243 -1.01 -28.80 -7.15
C TRP A 243 -0.69 -28.03 -5.88
N VAL A 244 -1.60 -28.07 -4.90
CA VAL A 244 -1.47 -27.30 -3.67
C VAL A 244 -0.50 -27.96 -2.68
N ASN A 245 -0.40 -29.29 -2.66
CA ASN A 245 0.60 -29.98 -1.84
C ASN A 245 2.05 -29.67 -2.25
N ASN A 246 2.26 -29.21 -3.49
CA ASN A 246 3.55 -28.74 -3.99
C ASN A 246 3.70 -27.21 -3.90
N TYR A 247 2.66 -26.50 -3.42
CA TYR A 247 2.69 -25.06 -3.23
C TYR A 247 3.43 -24.71 -1.92
N PRO A 248 4.35 -23.73 -1.91
CA PRO A 248 4.90 -23.21 -0.67
C PRO A 248 3.76 -22.77 0.27
N GLY A 249 3.82 -23.19 1.54
CA GLY A 249 2.76 -22.93 2.52
C GLY A 249 1.48 -23.77 2.39
N GLY A 250 1.35 -24.58 1.33
CA GLY A 250 0.28 -25.56 1.18
C GLY A 250 -1.11 -24.92 1.11
N TRP A 251 -2.07 -25.49 1.85
CA TRP A 251 -3.48 -25.09 1.79
C TRP A 251 -3.76 -23.73 2.43
N ASP A 252 -2.96 -23.30 3.41
CA ASP A 252 -3.15 -22.01 4.09
C ASP A 252 -2.81 -20.85 3.14
N ASP A 253 -1.68 -20.95 2.43
CA ASP A 253 -1.28 -19.98 1.42
C ASP A 253 -2.25 -19.98 0.23
N ALA A 254 -2.70 -21.16 -0.22
CA ALA A 254 -3.69 -21.25 -1.30
C ALA A 254 -5.04 -20.62 -0.91
N THR A 255 -5.46 -20.76 0.35
CA THR A 255 -6.66 -20.10 0.89
C THR A 255 -6.48 -18.60 0.90
N THR A 256 -5.33 -18.12 1.39
CA THR A 256 -4.96 -16.71 1.43
C THR A 256 -4.97 -16.09 0.03
N ASP A 257 -4.43 -16.78 -0.98
CA ASP A 257 -4.46 -16.33 -2.37
C ASP A 257 -5.90 -16.14 -2.88
N MET A 258 -6.84 -17.00 -2.50
CA MET A 258 -8.24 -16.85 -2.90
C MET A 258 -8.88 -15.59 -2.30
N TYR A 259 -8.51 -15.21 -1.07
CA TYR A 259 -8.92 -13.92 -0.49
C TYR A 259 -8.36 -12.74 -1.29
N TYR A 260 -7.11 -12.81 -1.75
CA TYR A 260 -6.55 -11.74 -2.60
C TYR A 260 -7.23 -11.64 -3.95
N TRP A 261 -7.57 -12.78 -4.58
CA TRP A 261 -8.30 -12.79 -5.84
C TRP A 261 -9.69 -12.15 -5.69
N LEU A 262 -10.36 -12.41 -4.57
CA LEU A 262 -11.60 -11.72 -4.22
C LEU A 262 -11.36 -10.23 -3.94
N GLY A 263 -10.23 -9.84 -3.36
CA GLY A 263 -9.82 -8.44 -3.24
C GLY A 263 -9.70 -7.72 -4.59
N TYR A 264 -9.06 -8.33 -5.58
CA TYR A 264 -9.00 -7.77 -6.93
C TYR A 264 -10.37 -7.71 -7.63
N LEU A 265 -11.24 -8.70 -7.38
CA LEU A 265 -12.62 -8.70 -7.87
C LEU A 265 -13.45 -7.59 -7.18
N THR A 266 -13.25 -7.37 -5.89
CA THR A 266 -13.85 -6.28 -5.12
C THR A 266 -13.48 -4.93 -5.74
N ASP A 267 -12.21 -4.68 -6.03
CA ASP A 267 -11.80 -3.43 -6.67
C ASP A 267 -12.40 -3.29 -8.07
N ALA A 268 -12.37 -4.36 -8.86
CA ALA A 268 -12.93 -4.36 -10.20
C ALA A 268 -14.42 -3.99 -10.21
N LEU A 269 -15.19 -4.48 -9.22
CA LEU A 269 -16.60 -4.16 -9.06
C LEU A 269 -16.82 -2.76 -8.47
N THR A 270 -16.08 -2.39 -7.43
CA THR A 270 -16.21 -1.10 -6.71
C THR A 270 -16.01 0.07 -7.65
N PHE A 271 -14.97 0.01 -8.47
CA PHE A 271 -14.62 1.11 -9.36
C PHE A 271 -15.12 0.92 -10.79
N ASN A 272 -15.86 -0.17 -11.07
CA ASN A 272 -16.34 -0.52 -12.41
C ASN A 272 -15.19 -0.61 -13.45
N HIS A 273 -14.08 -1.20 -13.03
CA HIS A 273 -12.85 -1.39 -13.80
C HIS A 273 -12.48 -2.88 -13.85
N PRO A 274 -13.14 -3.70 -14.70
CA PRO A 274 -12.88 -5.13 -14.81
C PRO A 274 -11.42 -5.47 -15.17
N GLU A 275 -10.68 -4.51 -15.71
CA GLU A 275 -9.26 -4.62 -16.00
C GLU A 275 -8.39 -4.85 -14.75
N TYR A 276 -8.82 -4.49 -13.54
CA TYR A 276 -8.01 -4.71 -12.33
C TYR A 276 -7.80 -6.20 -12.05
N LEU A 277 -8.88 -6.99 -12.05
CA LEU A 277 -8.78 -8.44 -11.94
C LEU A 277 -8.05 -9.05 -13.15
N ALA A 278 -8.33 -8.56 -14.35
CA ALA A 278 -7.70 -9.09 -15.56
C ALA A 278 -6.18 -8.85 -15.61
N ALA A 279 -5.71 -7.69 -15.14
CA ALA A 279 -4.29 -7.36 -15.04
C ALA A 279 -3.59 -8.26 -14.02
N HIS A 280 -4.21 -8.48 -12.86
CA HIS A 280 -3.69 -9.40 -11.85
C HIS A 280 -3.58 -10.84 -12.37
N VAL A 281 -4.62 -11.37 -13.01
CA VAL A 281 -4.61 -12.71 -13.63
C VAL A 281 -3.54 -12.84 -14.72
N GLY A 282 -3.38 -11.81 -15.55
CA GLY A 282 -2.32 -11.77 -16.57
C GLY A 282 -0.92 -11.79 -15.95
N TRP A 283 -0.71 -11.03 -14.87
CA TRP A 283 0.56 -11.04 -14.14
C TRP A 283 0.85 -12.41 -13.52
N LEU A 284 -0.12 -13.04 -12.84
CA LEU A 284 0.04 -14.38 -12.27
C LEU A 284 0.42 -15.39 -13.35
N TYR A 285 -0.21 -15.30 -14.52
CA TYR A 285 0.13 -16.15 -15.65
C TYR A 285 1.57 -15.97 -16.11
N ASP A 286 2.01 -14.72 -16.29
CA ASP A 286 3.39 -14.43 -16.70
C ASP A 286 4.42 -14.86 -15.65
N TYR A 287 4.11 -14.65 -14.36
CA TYR A 287 4.94 -15.07 -13.24
C TYR A 287 5.06 -16.59 -13.14
N GLY A 288 3.93 -17.31 -13.28
CA GLY A 288 3.88 -18.76 -13.26
C GLY A 288 4.61 -19.38 -14.46
N ARG A 289 4.47 -18.78 -15.65
CA ARG A 289 5.16 -19.23 -16.86
C ARG A 289 6.68 -19.23 -16.72
N GLN A 290 7.24 -18.22 -16.04
CA GLN A 290 8.68 -18.16 -15.74
C GLN A 290 9.15 -19.30 -14.82
N ARG A 291 8.22 -19.99 -14.15
CA ARG A 291 8.46 -21.11 -13.24
C ARG A 291 7.88 -22.43 -13.76
N SER A 292 7.65 -22.52 -15.07
CA SER A 292 7.11 -23.72 -15.74
C SER A 292 5.70 -24.12 -15.27
N ASN A 293 4.90 -23.20 -14.74
CA ASN A 293 3.47 -23.42 -14.49
C ASN A 293 2.68 -23.14 -15.79
N THR A 294 1.74 -24.03 -16.13
CA THR A 294 1.02 -24.03 -17.42
C THR A 294 -0.11 -23.00 -17.51
N GLY A 295 -0.45 -22.33 -16.40
CA GLY A 295 -1.59 -21.41 -16.31
C GLY A 295 -2.93 -22.13 -16.14
N ASP A 296 -2.96 -23.46 -16.21
CA ASP A 296 -4.14 -24.28 -15.95
C ASP A 296 -4.64 -24.11 -14.53
N HIS A 297 -3.72 -24.00 -13.56
CA HIS A 297 -4.05 -23.76 -12.16
C HIS A 297 -4.87 -22.48 -12.02
N ILE A 298 -4.46 -21.41 -12.70
CA ILE A 298 -5.14 -20.12 -12.64
C ILE A 298 -6.54 -20.22 -13.25
N ARG A 299 -6.63 -20.86 -14.42
CA ARG A 299 -7.91 -21.06 -15.13
C ARG A 299 -8.89 -21.89 -14.30
N VAL A 300 -8.44 -23.00 -13.73
CA VAL A 300 -9.25 -23.89 -12.90
C VAL A 300 -9.71 -23.17 -11.63
N SER A 301 -8.82 -22.46 -10.94
CA SER A 301 -9.19 -21.70 -9.75
C SER A 301 -10.20 -20.60 -10.06
N LEU A 302 -10.05 -19.86 -11.18
CA LEU A 302 -11.04 -18.84 -11.60
C LEU A 302 -12.40 -19.46 -11.94
N ILE A 303 -12.42 -20.63 -12.59
CA ILE A 303 -13.66 -21.34 -12.90
C ILE A 303 -14.32 -21.85 -11.61
N ALA A 304 -13.55 -22.42 -10.69
CA ALA A 304 -14.03 -22.86 -9.39
C ALA A 304 -14.60 -21.68 -8.58
N LEU A 305 -13.92 -20.52 -8.59
CA LEU A 305 -14.39 -19.29 -7.98
C LEU A 305 -15.72 -18.83 -8.60
N GLY A 306 -15.85 -18.91 -9.93
CA GLY A 306 -17.09 -18.61 -10.63
C GLY A 306 -18.24 -19.56 -10.25
N HIS A 307 -17.95 -20.84 -10.02
CA HIS A 307 -18.92 -21.78 -9.49
C HIS A 307 -19.32 -21.45 -8.04
N GLY A 308 -18.36 -21.06 -7.19
CA GLY A 308 -18.64 -20.59 -5.83
C GLY A 308 -19.59 -19.38 -5.83
N VAL A 309 -19.28 -18.37 -6.62
CA VAL A 309 -20.14 -17.19 -6.83
C VAL A 309 -21.54 -17.60 -7.31
N LYS A 310 -21.65 -18.49 -8.30
CA LYS A 310 -22.96 -18.94 -8.80
C LYS A 310 -23.80 -19.67 -7.74
N ASN A 311 -23.15 -20.41 -6.85
CA ASN A 311 -23.82 -21.21 -5.83
C ASN A 311 -24.30 -20.34 -4.64
N TYR A 312 -23.47 -19.41 -4.18
CA TYR A 312 -23.77 -18.61 -2.99
C TYR A 312 -24.39 -17.24 -3.29
N LEU A 313 -24.24 -16.74 -4.52
CA LEU A 313 -24.77 -15.45 -4.96
C LEU A 313 -25.54 -15.57 -6.30
N PRO A 314 -26.53 -16.47 -6.41
CA PRO A 314 -27.19 -16.76 -7.70
C PRO A 314 -27.81 -15.51 -8.35
N ASP A 315 -28.36 -14.60 -7.55
CA ASP A 315 -29.00 -13.37 -8.03
C ASP A 315 -27.99 -12.32 -8.55
N HIS A 316 -26.74 -12.38 -8.08
CA HIS A 316 -25.66 -11.47 -8.48
C HIS A 316 -24.67 -12.11 -9.46
N ALA A 317 -24.76 -13.43 -9.66
CA ALA A 317 -23.78 -14.21 -10.40
C ALA A 317 -23.53 -13.69 -11.80
N ARG A 318 -24.57 -13.27 -12.53
CA ARG A 318 -24.39 -12.76 -13.91
C ARG A 318 -23.43 -11.57 -13.97
N SER A 319 -23.59 -10.60 -13.07
CA SER A 319 -22.77 -9.38 -13.06
C SER A 319 -21.34 -9.68 -12.64
N ILE A 320 -21.17 -10.45 -11.56
CA ILE A 320 -19.84 -10.82 -11.04
C ILE A 320 -19.09 -11.69 -12.06
N LEU A 321 -19.75 -12.69 -12.63
CA LEU A 321 -19.16 -13.55 -13.67
C LEU A 321 -18.79 -12.78 -14.94
N GLY A 322 -19.50 -11.69 -15.26
CA GLY A 322 -19.13 -10.80 -16.37
C GLY A 322 -17.74 -10.20 -16.20
N VAL A 323 -17.39 -9.75 -14.98
CA VAL A 323 -16.04 -9.27 -14.65
C VAL A 323 -15.01 -10.41 -14.76
N MET A 324 -15.32 -11.57 -14.20
CA MET A 324 -14.42 -12.74 -14.20
C MET A 324 -14.14 -13.28 -15.61
N GLN A 325 -15.10 -13.20 -16.52
CA GLN A 325 -14.93 -13.59 -17.93
C GLN A 325 -13.85 -12.75 -18.63
N GLY A 326 -13.79 -11.45 -18.34
CA GLY A 326 -12.74 -10.57 -18.86
C GLY A 326 -11.33 -10.99 -18.40
N ALA A 327 -11.21 -11.44 -17.14
CA ALA A 327 -9.97 -11.96 -16.60
C ALA A 327 -9.58 -13.31 -17.20
N LEU A 328 -10.53 -14.24 -17.34
CA LEU A 328 -10.33 -15.54 -18.01
C LEU A 328 -9.87 -15.39 -19.47
N ALA A 329 -10.37 -14.36 -20.17
CA ALA A 329 -9.97 -14.07 -21.56
C ALA A 329 -8.50 -13.63 -21.69
N ARG A 330 -7.83 -13.23 -20.61
CA ARG A 330 -6.38 -12.92 -20.61
C ARG A 330 -5.50 -14.15 -20.63
N LEU A 331 -6.02 -15.31 -20.23
CA LEU A 331 -5.27 -16.55 -20.22
C LEU A 331 -5.24 -17.15 -21.63
N PRO A 332 -4.07 -17.50 -22.19
CA PRO A 332 -3.99 -18.10 -23.51
C PRO A 332 -4.81 -19.40 -23.55
N GLN A 333 -5.44 -19.66 -24.70
CA GLN A 333 -6.15 -20.91 -24.90
C GLN A 333 -5.14 -22.06 -24.90
N THR A 334 -5.40 -23.07 -24.07
CA THR A 334 -4.62 -24.29 -24.10
C THR A 334 -4.89 -25.01 -25.41
N ALA A 335 -3.83 -25.42 -26.11
CA ALA A 335 -3.98 -26.35 -27.22
C ALA A 335 -4.45 -27.69 -26.63
N GLY A 336 -5.72 -28.03 -26.87
CA GLY A 336 -6.34 -29.25 -26.37
C GLY A 336 -5.80 -30.53 -26.99
#